data_AF-A0A1L9BF95-F1
#
_entry.id   AF-A0A1L9BF95-F1
#
_cell.length_a   1.000
_cell.length_b   1.000
_cell.length_c   1.000
_cell.angle_alpha   90.00
_cell.angle_beta   90.00
_cell.angle_gamma   90.00
#
_symmetry.space_group_name_H-M   'P 1'
#
loop_
_entity.id
_entity.type
_entity.pdbx_description
1 polymer ?
#
loop_
_entity_poly.entity_id
_entity_poly.type
_entity_poly.pdbx_seq_one_letter_code
_entity_poly.pdbx_strand_id
1 'polypeptide(L)'
;MSRFPPLAALVRVSLVRKFLLMLTALPLHVGCTETFEVLSREDAGVGMEWTTCEQALRMGSQGDRCQGFQDCAVTTASGCCAKLAACVEGMLKLQEKCREECPASCVVDGQCLSGREWCVDGRCTSCLPPPTGCLDDCPRGWLPRMRNGCYTCECVPPSTCYEDSACTTGLSCYAGASCAEGCPPGVPRCCEGNFCSMPGCATTSPTGCMMTGCPSGHTCVIKDCAPTSCRCDGVAGIWRCTSDCDGGVCVPVR
;
A
#
# COMPACT_ATOMS: atom_id res chain seq x y z
N MET A 1 -56.25 -26.62 19.44
CA MET A 1 -54.96 -26.28 18.79
C MET A 1 -53.90 -26.71 19.81
N SER A 2 -53.04 -27.71 19.64
CA SER A 2 -52.36 -28.24 18.46
C SER A 2 -51.87 -29.67 18.75
N ARG A 3 -51.59 -30.41 17.68
CA ARG A 3 -51.31 -31.86 17.57
C ARG A 3 -49.84 -32.21 17.92
N PHE A 4 -49.67 -33.38 18.57
CA PHE A 4 -48.83 -34.58 18.28
C PHE A 4 -47.68 -34.52 17.21
N PRO A 5 -46.71 -35.48 17.23
CA PRO A 5 -45.27 -35.23 17.42
C PRO A 5 -44.38 -35.80 16.27
N PRO A 6 -43.42 -36.73 16.50
CA PRO A 6 -41.97 -36.55 16.38
C PRO A 6 -41.37 -37.25 15.14
N LEU A 7 -40.04 -37.23 14.97
CA LEU A 7 -39.19 -38.41 14.75
C LEU A 7 -37.79 -38.01 14.25
N ALA A 8 -36.79 -38.52 14.95
CA ALA A 8 -35.41 -38.62 14.48
C ALA A 8 -35.30 -39.73 13.41
N ALA A 9 -34.50 -39.49 12.37
CA ALA A 9 -34.11 -40.52 11.41
C ALA A 9 -32.58 -40.72 11.42
N LEU A 10 -32.21 -41.95 11.72
CA LEU A 10 -30.86 -42.51 11.69
C LEU A 10 -30.35 -42.64 10.25
N VAL A 11 -29.10 -42.23 9.99
CA VAL A 11 -28.38 -42.58 8.76
C VAL A 11 -27.47 -43.79 9.04
N ARG A 12 -27.77 -44.93 8.41
CA ARG A 12 -26.91 -46.12 8.36
C ARG A 12 -25.98 -46.02 7.15
N VAL A 13 -24.67 -46.08 7.37
CA VAL A 13 -23.68 -46.28 6.31
C VAL A 13 -23.40 -47.78 6.21
N SER A 14 -23.79 -48.41 5.09
CA SER A 14 -23.41 -49.80 4.76
C SER A 14 -22.19 -49.80 3.84
N LEU A 15 -21.05 -50.29 4.33
CA LEU A 15 -19.87 -50.60 3.54
C LEU A 15 -20.05 -52.00 2.92
N VAL A 16 -20.36 -52.08 1.63
CA VAL A 16 -20.31 -53.33 0.86
C VAL A 16 -18.91 -53.45 0.25
N ARG A 17 -18.09 -54.32 0.84
CA ARG A 17 -16.78 -54.73 0.32
C ARG A 17 -16.99 -55.98 -0.52
N LYS A 18 -16.91 -55.87 -1.85
CA LYS A 18 -16.81 -57.03 -2.76
C LYS A 18 -15.43 -57.07 -3.39
N PHE A 19 -14.88 -58.28 -3.37
CA PHE A 19 -13.53 -58.68 -3.78
C PHE A 19 -13.56 -59.22 -5.22
N LEU A 20 -12.43 -59.01 -5.91
CA LEU A 20 -11.85 -59.82 -6.99
C LEU A 20 -12.49 -59.76 -8.42
N LEU A 21 -11.74 -59.21 -9.39
CA LEU A 21 -11.06 -59.98 -10.46
C LEU A 21 -10.34 -59.05 -11.45
N MET A 22 -9.13 -59.47 -11.84
CA MET A 22 -8.29 -58.88 -12.88
C MET A 22 -8.92 -59.02 -14.26
N LEU A 23 -8.88 -57.96 -15.08
CA LEU A 23 -8.77 -58.04 -16.54
C LEU A 23 -8.36 -56.67 -17.12
N THR A 24 -7.48 -56.76 -18.11
CA THR A 24 -6.81 -55.74 -18.94
C THR A 24 -7.73 -54.63 -19.47
N ALA A 25 -7.29 -53.36 -19.45
CA ALA A 25 -7.95 -52.27 -20.18
C ALA A 25 -7.03 -51.11 -20.61
N LEU A 26 -7.37 -50.59 -21.78
CA LEU A 26 -6.80 -49.51 -22.59
C LEU A 26 -6.73 -48.13 -21.88
N PRO A 27 -5.93 -47.16 -22.39
CA PRO A 27 -5.99 -45.79 -21.93
C PRO A 27 -7.27 -45.11 -22.43
N LEU A 28 -8.33 -45.13 -21.61
CA LEU A 28 -9.47 -44.24 -21.75
C LEU A 28 -9.14 -42.90 -21.10
N HIS A 29 -9.28 -41.82 -21.86
CA HIS A 29 -9.28 -40.45 -21.35
C HIS A 29 -10.35 -40.30 -20.27
N VAL A 30 -9.91 -40.15 -19.02
CA VAL A 30 -10.77 -39.75 -17.90
C VAL A 30 -10.98 -38.24 -18.02
N GLY A 31 -12.08 -37.84 -18.65
CA GLY A 31 -12.63 -36.51 -18.48
C GLY A 31 -13.36 -36.46 -17.14
N CYS A 32 -12.88 -35.64 -16.21
CA CYS A 32 -13.64 -35.28 -15.02
C CYS A 32 -14.74 -34.31 -15.42
N THR A 33 -15.97 -34.78 -15.57
CA THR A 33 -17.15 -33.92 -15.49
C THR A 33 -17.47 -33.72 -14.02
N GLU A 34 -17.05 -32.58 -13.46
CA GLU A 34 -17.59 -32.09 -12.19
C GLU A 34 -19.03 -31.63 -12.44
N THR A 35 -20.01 -32.45 -12.06
CA THR A 35 -21.39 -32.00 -11.95
C THR A 35 -21.53 -31.25 -10.63
N PHE A 36 -21.51 -29.93 -10.70
CA PHE A 36 -21.94 -29.07 -9.60
C PHE A 36 -23.47 -29.16 -9.52
N GLU A 37 -23.99 -29.87 -8.52
CA GLU A 37 -25.38 -29.68 -8.10
C GLU A 37 -25.47 -28.28 -7.48
N VAL A 38 -26.07 -27.36 -8.23
CA VAL A 38 -26.50 -26.06 -7.72
C VAL A 38 -27.56 -26.33 -6.67
N LEU A 39 -27.15 -26.29 -5.39
CA LEU A 39 -28.09 -26.19 -4.28
C LEU A 39 -28.91 -24.91 -4.50
N SER A 40 -30.18 -25.08 -4.83
CA SER A 40 -31.16 -24.01 -4.95
C SER A 40 -31.25 -23.26 -3.62
N ARG A 41 -30.57 -22.12 -3.59
CA ARG A 41 -30.50 -21.18 -2.49
C ARG A 41 -31.77 -20.32 -2.52
N GLU A 42 -32.90 -20.88 -2.09
CA GLU A 42 -34.17 -20.16 -2.05
C GLU A 42 -34.34 -19.27 -0.80
N ASP A 43 -33.41 -19.31 0.17
CA ASP A 43 -33.52 -18.55 1.43
C ASP A 43 -32.28 -17.71 1.78
N ALA A 44 -31.56 -17.17 0.79
CA ALA A 44 -30.59 -16.10 1.05
C ALA A 44 -31.24 -14.73 0.84
N GLY A 45 -31.44 -14.04 1.95
CA GLY A 45 -32.16 -12.78 2.06
C GLY A 45 -31.87 -11.80 0.94
N VAL A 46 -32.96 -11.18 0.47
CA VAL A 46 -33.05 -10.01 -0.42
C VAL A 46 -31.66 -9.55 -0.90
N GLY A 47 -31.15 -10.24 -1.93
CA GLY A 47 -29.88 -9.88 -2.54
C GLY A 47 -29.95 -8.42 -2.95
N MET A 48 -28.97 -7.65 -2.52
CA MET A 48 -28.87 -6.24 -2.87
C MET A 48 -28.82 -6.14 -4.40
N GLU A 49 -29.86 -5.56 -4.99
CA GLU A 49 -30.00 -5.46 -6.44
C GLU A 49 -29.33 -4.18 -6.92
N TRP A 50 -28.29 -4.32 -7.74
CA TRP A 50 -27.52 -3.17 -8.24
C TRP A 50 -28.30 -2.48 -9.36
N THR A 51 -28.79 -1.27 -9.09
CA THR A 51 -29.53 -0.47 -10.08
C THR A 51 -28.67 0.60 -10.75
N THR A 52 -27.47 0.87 -10.22
CA THR A 52 -26.53 1.84 -10.78
C THR A 52 -25.14 1.24 -10.96
N CYS A 53 -24.49 1.67 -12.04
CA CYS A 53 -23.13 1.27 -12.37
C CYS A 53 -22.12 1.59 -11.25
N GLU A 54 -22.17 2.81 -10.69
CA GLU A 54 -21.16 3.27 -9.73
C GLU A 54 -21.22 2.51 -8.41
N GLN A 55 -22.41 2.09 -8.00
CA GLN A 55 -22.57 1.20 -6.84
C GLN A 55 -22.04 -0.20 -7.15
N ALA A 56 -22.37 -0.76 -8.32
CA ALA A 56 -21.88 -2.06 -8.75
C ALA A 56 -20.35 -2.13 -8.82
N LEU A 57 -19.70 -1.08 -9.33
CA LEU A 57 -18.23 -1.00 -9.39
C LEU A 57 -17.55 -0.84 -8.03
N ARG A 58 -18.24 -0.27 -7.03
CA ARG A 58 -17.69 -0.06 -5.68
C ARG A 58 -17.92 -1.23 -4.73
N MET A 59 -19.08 -1.87 -4.82
CA MET A 59 -19.57 -2.81 -3.80
C MET A 59 -20.09 -4.12 -4.38
N GLY A 60 -20.27 -4.22 -5.70
CA GLY A 60 -20.78 -5.42 -6.34
C GLY A 60 -19.77 -6.57 -6.35
N SER A 61 -20.29 -7.78 -6.38
CA SER A 61 -19.56 -9.03 -6.54
C SER A 61 -19.99 -9.76 -7.81
N GLN A 62 -19.10 -10.58 -8.35
CA GLN A 62 -19.37 -11.38 -9.55
C GLN A 62 -20.61 -12.26 -9.33
N GLY A 63 -21.62 -12.13 -10.20
CA GLY A 63 -22.86 -12.90 -10.14
C GLY A 63 -23.97 -12.30 -9.27
N ASP A 64 -23.76 -11.14 -8.65
CA ASP A 64 -24.84 -10.42 -7.97
C ASP A 64 -25.97 -10.06 -8.93
N ARG A 65 -27.20 -9.88 -8.40
CA ARG A 65 -28.32 -9.42 -9.22
C ARG A 65 -28.17 -7.93 -9.58
N CYS A 66 -28.50 -7.58 -10.81
CA CYS A 66 -28.45 -6.21 -11.29
C CYS A 66 -29.62 -5.91 -12.23
N GLN A 67 -29.95 -4.62 -12.37
CA GLN A 67 -30.98 -4.15 -13.29
C GLN A 67 -30.65 -2.73 -13.78
N GLY A 68 -30.98 -2.43 -15.04
CA GLY A 68 -31.10 -1.03 -15.48
C GLY A 68 -29.82 -0.32 -15.95
N PHE A 69 -28.68 -1.01 -16.08
CA PHE A 69 -27.49 -0.46 -16.75
C PHE A 69 -26.88 -1.48 -17.72
N GLN A 70 -26.29 -1.00 -18.82
CA GLN A 70 -25.70 -1.86 -19.86
C GLN A 70 -24.24 -2.20 -19.52
N ASP A 71 -23.32 -1.28 -19.80
CA ASP A 71 -21.90 -1.43 -19.52
C ASP A 71 -21.35 -0.14 -18.93
N CYS A 72 -20.38 -0.26 -18.04
CA CYS A 72 -19.62 0.88 -17.59
C CYS A 72 -18.23 0.49 -17.15
N ALA A 73 -17.34 1.49 -17.15
CA ALA A 73 -15.96 1.32 -16.76
C ALA A 73 -15.54 2.46 -15.84
N VAL A 74 -14.83 2.11 -14.77
CA VAL A 74 -14.02 3.07 -14.02
C VAL A 74 -12.58 2.66 -14.21
N THR A 75 -11.78 3.57 -14.77
CA THR A 75 -10.34 3.43 -14.75
C THR A 75 -9.90 3.35 -13.29
N THR A 76 -9.22 2.26 -12.94
CA THR A 76 -8.59 2.08 -11.63
C THR A 76 -7.67 3.25 -11.34
N ALA A 77 -7.35 3.42 -10.06
CA ALA A 77 -6.49 4.50 -9.61
C ALA A 77 -5.15 4.54 -10.35
N SER A 78 -4.62 3.42 -10.87
CA SER A 78 -3.44 3.33 -11.76
C SER A 78 -3.58 3.96 -13.18
N GLY A 79 -4.80 4.33 -13.62
CA GLY A 79 -5.04 4.78 -15.01
C GLY A 79 -4.81 3.69 -16.07
N CYS A 80 -4.37 2.51 -15.65
CA CYS A 80 -3.78 1.48 -16.48
C CYS A 80 -4.69 0.25 -16.60
N CYS A 81 -5.42 -0.05 -15.51
CA CYS A 81 -6.52 -1.01 -15.53
C CYS A 81 -7.86 -0.29 -15.52
N ALA A 82 -8.86 -0.86 -16.17
CA ALA A 82 -10.25 -0.46 -16.04
C ALA A 82 -11.03 -1.60 -15.38
N LYS A 83 -11.77 -1.28 -14.32
CA LYS A 83 -12.81 -2.16 -13.81
C LYS A 83 -14.05 -1.91 -14.64
N LEU A 84 -14.52 -2.94 -15.32
CA LEU A 84 -15.74 -2.93 -16.10
C LEU A 84 -16.84 -3.66 -15.32
N ALA A 85 -18.02 -3.08 -15.31
CA ALA A 85 -19.23 -3.71 -14.81
C ALA A 85 -20.26 -3.76 -15.94
N ALA A 86 -20.84 -4.93 -16.16
CA ALA A 86 -21.89 -5.16 -17.14
C ALA A 86 -23.02 -5.94 -16.49
N CYS A 87 -24.28 -5.57 -16.76
CA CYS A 87 -25.44 -6.35 -16.32
C CYS A 87 -25.93 -7.24 -17.45
N VAL A 88 -25.55 -8.52 -17.42
CA VAL A 88 -25.87 -9.48 -18.49
C VAL A 88 -26.88 -10.47 -17.95
N GLU A 89 -28.07 -10.50 -18.54
CA GLU A 89 -29.16 -11.42 -18.16
C GLU A 89 -29.54 -11.31 -16.67
N GLY A 90 -29.50 -10.10 -16.11
CA GLY A 90 -29.82 -9.83 -14.71
C GLY A 90 -28.71 -10.20 -13.71
N MET A 91 -27.53 -10.59 -14.21
CA MET A 91 -26.37 -10.91 -13.37
C MET A 91 -25.20 -9.96 -13.65
N LEU A 92 -24.56 -9.51 -12.58
CA LEU A 92 -23.41 -8.61 -12.62
C LEU A 92 -22.17 -9.38 -13.10
N LYS A 93 -21.59 -8.91 -14.19
CA LYS A 93 -20.28 -9.32 -14.69
C LYS A 93 -19.29 -8.21 -14.38
N LEU A 94 -18.33 -8.51 -13.52
CA LEU A 94 -17.17 -7.68 -13.25
C LEU A 94 -15.99 -8.21 -14.04
N GLN A 95 -15.27 -7.32 -14.70
CA GLN A 95 -14.00 -7.61 -15.35
C GLN A 95 -12.99 -6.54 -14.99
N GLU A 96 -11.73 -6.93 -14.92
CA GLU A 96 -10.62 -6.00 -14.81
C GLU A 96 -9.74 -6.17 -16.05
N LYS A 97 -9.63 -5.11 -16.84
CA LYS A 97 -8.82 -5.10 -18.06
C LYS A 97 -7.69 -4.11 -17.90
N CYS A 98 -6.47 -4.62 -17.85
CA CYS A 98 -5.24 -3.84 -17.81
C CYS A 98 -4.63 -3.73 -19.22
N ARG A 99 -3.94 -2.62 -19.49
CA ARG A 99 -3.00 -2.54 -20.63
C ARG A 99 -1.87 -3.56 -20.40
N GLU A 100 -1.35 -4.15 -21.48
CA GLU A 100 -0.23 -5.13 -21.38
C GLU A 100 1.05 -4.51 -20.80
N GLU A 101 1.20 -3.18 -20.87
CA GLU A 101 2.31 -2.42 -20.31
C GLU A 101 2.07 -1.92 -18.89
N CYS A 102 0.98 -2.34 -18.22
CA CYS A 102 0.78 -1.98 -16.82
C CYS A 102 1.83 -2.70 -15.97
N PRO A 103 2.74 -1.97 -15.31
CA PRO A 103 3.60 -2.58 -14.33
C PRO A 103 2.71 -2.97 -13.15
N ALA A 104 2.27 -4.23 -13.09
CA ALA A 104 1.72 -4.81 -11.86
C ALA A 104 2.75 -4.71 -10.72
N SER A 105 4.02 -4.51 -11.10
CA SER A 105 5.13 -4.21 -10.22
C SER A 105 5.66 -2.79 -10.40
N CYS A 106 5.74 -2.01 -9.32
CA CYS A 106 6.54 -0.79 -9.30
C CYS A 106 7.94 -1.11 -8.74
N VAL A 107 8.89 -0.24 -9.02
CA VAL A 107 10.22 -0.17 -8.39
C VAL A 107 10.33 1.17 -7.66
N VAL A 108 9.78 2.23 -8.26
CA VAL A 108 9.76 3.58 -7.69
C VAL A 108 8.36 4.17 -7.67
N ASP A 109 8.13 5.12 -6.76
CA ASP A 109 6.86 5.85 -6.60
C ASP A 109 6.30 6.43 -7.90
N GLY A 110 7.15 7.02 -8.74
CA GLY A 110 6.73 7.66 -9.99
C GLY A 110 6.16 6.70 -11.04
N GLN A 111 6.25 5.39 -10.83
CA GLN A 111 5.60 4.37 -11.67
C GLN A 111 4.14 4.12 -11.26
N CYS A 112 3.71 4.67 -10.12
CA CYS A 112 2.33 4.66 -9.65
C CYS A 112 1.63 5.98 -9.98
N LEU A 113 0.29 6.03 -9.91
CA LEU A 113 -0.40 7.29 -10.21
C LEU A 113 -0.14 8.38 -9.18
N SER A 114 0.44 9.47 -9.67
CA SER A 114 0.67 10.70 -8.92
C SER A 114 -0.62 11.19 -8.25
N GLY A 115 -0.52 11.40 -6.94
CA GLY A 115 -1.59 11.84 -6.05
C GLY A 115 -2.61 10.77 -5.69
N ARG A 116 -2.43 9.52 -6.13
CA ARG A 116 -3.40 8.43 -5.90
C ARG A 116 -2.78 7.14 -5.38
N GLU A 117 -1.53 6.85 -5.74
CA GLU A 117 -0.85 5.61 -5.40
C GLU A 117 0.65 5.85 -5.18
N TRP A 118 1.30 4.98 -4.43
CA TRP A 118 2.75 5.01 -4.17
C TRP A 118 3.30 3.58 -4.14
N CYS A 119 4.61 3.42 -4.32
CA CYS A 119 5.23 2.12 -4.47
C CYS A 119 5.61 1.51 -3.12
N VAL A 120 5.01 0.37 -2.78
CA VAL A 120 5.30 -0.40 -1.57
C VAL A 120 5.53 -1.86 -1.94
N ASP A 121 6.71 -2.39 -1.63
CA ASP A 121 7.11 -3.78 -1.91
C ASP A 121 6.82 -4.23 -3.34
N GLY A 122 7.10 -3.30 -4.25
CA GLY A 122 6.88 -3.45 -5.67
C GLY A 122 5.42 -3.53 -6.08
N ARG A 123 4.48 -2.96 -5.33
CA ARG A 123 3.08 -2.79 -5.74
C ARG A 123 2.63 -1.35 -5.55
N CYS A 124 1.80 -0.85 -6.47
CA CYS A 124 1.18 0.46 -6.31
C CYS A 124 0.03 0.35 -5.31
N THR A 125 0.22 0.94 -4.14
CA THR A 125 -0.76 0.99 -3.06
C THR A 125 -1.50 2.32 -3.12
N SER A 126 -2.83 2.31 -3.04
CA SER A 126 -3.63 3.55 -2.98
C SER A 126 -3.26 4.42 -1.78
N CYS A 127 -3.30 5.74 -1.96
CA CYS A 127 -3.18 6.67 -0.85
C CYS A 127 -4.24 6.36 0.20
N LEU A 128 -3.89 6.49 1.48
CA LEU A 128 -4.88 6.49 2.55
C LEU A 128 -5.79 7.73 2.38
N PRO A 129 -7.12 7.59 2.48
CA PRO A 129 -8.01 8.75 2.43
C PRO A 129 -7.73 9.66 3.64
N PRO A 130 -7.60 10.98 3.47
CA PRO A 130 -7.62 11.88 4.62
C PRO A 130 -8.99 11.79 5.32
N PRO A 131 -9.06 11.81 6.67
CA PRO A 131 -7.99 12.04 7.63
C PRO A 131 -7.43 10.75 8.26
N THR A 132 -7.71 9.57 7.71
CA THR A 132 -7.50 8.32 8.44
C THR A 132 -6.02 8.00 8.71
N GLY A 133 -5.62 8.16 9.96
CA GLY A 133 -4.65 7.31 10.65
C GLY A 133 -3.40 8.00 11.15
N CYS A 134 -2.72 8.78 10.30
CA CYS A 134 -1.28 8.99 10.51
C CYS A 134 -0.86 10.45 10.74
N LEU A 135 -1.78 11.41 10.70
CA LEU A 135 -1.47 12.81 11.02
C LEU A 135 -1.22 13.03 12.53
N ASP A 136 -1.87 12.25 13.38
CA ASP A 136 -1.79 12.40 14.85
C ASP A 136 -0.64 11.59 15.47
N ASP A 137 0.01 10.71 14.69
CA ASP A 137 1.05 9.79 15.18
C ASP A 137 2.48 10.35 15.09
N CYS A 138 2.67 11.50 14.44
CA CYS A 138 3.99 12.10 14.32
C CYS A 138 4.43 12.84 15.59
N PRO A 139 5.73 12.80 15.94
CA PRO A 139 6.28 13.66 16.99
C PRO A 139 5.89 15.12 16.78
N ARG A 140 5.78 15.91 17.87
CA ARG A 140 5.39 17.33 17.75
C ARG A 140 6.33 18.07 16.78
N GLY A 141 5.72 18.73 15.79
CA GLY A 141 6.43 19.50 14.76
C GLY A 141 6.85 18.70 13.54
N TRP A 142 6.73 17.37 13.57
CA TRP A 142 6.95 16.51 12.42
C TRP A 142 5.67 16.39 11.59
N LEU A 143 5.84 16.09 10.31
CA LEU A 143 4.75 15.91 9.36
C LEU A 143 4.79 14.50 8.77
N PRO A 144 3.63 13.94 8.38
CA PRO A 144 3.61 12.71 7.60
C PRO A 144 4.35 12.94 6.28
N ARG A 145 5.20 11.98 5.92
CA ARG A 145 5.99 12.01 4.70
C ARG A 145 5.06 11.92 3.50
N MET A 146 5.31 12.77 2.50
CA MET A 146 4.62 12.71 1.23
C MET A 146 5.40 11.84 0.23
N ARG A 147 4.74 10.86 -0.38
CA ARG A 147 5.29 9.99 -1.43
C ARG A 147 4.32 9.93 -2.60
N ASN A 148 4.79 10.32 -3.79
CA ASN A 148 3.94 10.45 -4.99
C ASN A 148 2.64 11.25 -4.77
N GLY A 149 2.64 12.27 -3.92
CA GLY A 149 1.42 13.01 -3.56
C GLY A 149 0.47 12.30 -2.56
N CYS A 150 0.83 11.13 -2.04
CA CYS A 150 0.16 10.48 -0.92
C CYS A 150 0.85 10.84 0.41
N TYR A 151 0.08 11.11 1.47
CA TYR A 151 0.62 11.10 2.83
C TYR A 151 0.77 9.66 3.30
N THR A 152 1.94 9.35 3.86
CA THR A 152 2.28 8.04 4.44
C THR A 152 2.34 8.15 5.97
N CYS A 153 2.43 7.03 6.66
CA CYS A 153 2.57 7.02 8.12
C CYS A 153 4.03 7.12 8.59
N GLU A 154 4.97 7.23 7.66
CA GLU A 154 6.35 7.59 7.97
C GLU A 154 6.39 9.07 8.33
N CYS A 155 6.95 9.44 9.48
CA CYS A 155 7.07 10.83 9.88
C CYS A 155 8.41 11.41 9.43
N VAL A 156 8.42 12.68 9.03
CA VAL A 156 9.63 13.42 8.68
C VAL A 156 9.72 14.73 9.45
N PRO A 157 10.94 15.15 9.84
CA PRO A 157 11.13 16.45 10.45
C PRO A 157 10.93 17.56 9.41
N PRO A 158 10.54 18.76 9.85
CA PRO A 158 10.35 19.89 8.95
C PRO A 158 11.70 20.36 8.39
N SER A 159 11.70 20.70 7.10
CA SER A 159 12.85 21.32 6.44
C SER A 159 12.91 22.82 6.74
N THR A 160 14.08 23.34 7.12
CA THR A 160 14.30 24.80 7.26
C THR A 160 14.75 25.46 5.97
N CYS A 161 15.10 24.68 4.94
CA CYS A 161 15.56 25.16 3.63
C CYS A 161 15.31 24.09 2.55
N TYR A 162 15.29 24.51 1.28
CA TYR A 162 15.29 23.60 0.12
C TYR A 162 16.40 23.95 -0.89
N GLU A 163 17.05 25.08 -0.68
CA GLU A 163 18.13 25.66 -1.48
C GLU A 163 18.92 26.65 -0.61
N ASP A 164 20.15 26.95 -1.00
CA ASP A 164 21.07 27.80 -0.23
C ASP A 164 20.54 29.22 0.00
N SER A 165 19.77 29.76 -0.94
CA SER A 165 19.10 31.07 -0.85
C SER A 165 18.07 31.16 0.28
N ALA A 166 17.54 30.02 0.74
CA ALA A 166 16.63 30.00 1.89
C ALA A 166 17.38 30.14 3.22
N CYS A 167 18.71 29.99 3.21
CA CYS A 167 19.54 30.16 4.39
C CYS A 167 20.01 31.62 4.56
N THR A 168 20.37 31.98 5.79
CA THR A 168 21.04 33.26 6.06
C THR A 168 22.34 33.37 5.26
N THR A 169 22.70 34.60 4.86
CA THR A 169 23.92 34.88 4.07
C THR A 169 25.14 34.13 4.58
N GLY A 170 25.80 33.39 3.68
CA GLY A 170 27.02 32.63 3.98
C GLY A 170 26.79 31.21 4.50
N LEU A 171 25.55 30.73 4.53
CA LEU A 171 25.21 29.34 4.85
C LEU A 171 24.75 28.59 3.59
N SER A 172 24.91 27.26 3.60
CA SER A 172 24.37 26.33 2.61
C SER A 172 23.30 25.43 3.22
N CYS A 173 22.37 24.99 2.38
CA CYS A 173 21.33 24.06 2.74
C CYS A 173 21.86 22.63 2.61
N TYR A 174 21.85 21.90 3.71
CA TYR A 174 22.24 20.49 3.73
C TYR A 174 20.99 19.62 3.69
N ALA A 175 21.04 18.57 2.89
CA ALA A 175 19.95 17.62 2.76
C ALA A 175 19.77 16.84 4.07
N GLY A 176 18.53 16.65 4.49
CA GLY A 176 18.20 15.66 5.51
C GLY A 176 18.34 14.23 4.97
N ALA A 177 18.05 13.25 5.83
CA ALA A 177 18.16 11.82 5.51
C ALA A 177 16.89 11.26 4.85
N SER A 178 15.76 11.96 5.01
CA SER A 178 14.46 11.57 4.44
C SER A 178 14.31 12.08 3.00
N CYS A 179 14.99 11.45 2.05
CA CYS A 179 14.91 11.83 0.63
C CYS A 179 13.87 11.02 -0.14
N ALA A 180 13.24 11.65 -1.14
CA ALA A 180 12.43 10.93 -2.13
C ALA A 180 13.29 9.90 -2.87
N GLU A 181 12.67 8.82 -3.31
CA GLU A 181 13.38 7.79 -4.08
C GLU A 181 13.93 8.35 -5.40
N GLY A 182 15.17 8.00 -5.75
CA GLY A 182 15.87 8.55 -6.90
C GLY A 182 16.38 9.99 -6.71
N CYS A 183 16.19 10.59 -5.53
CA CYS A 183 16.80 11.88 -5.20
C CYS A 183 18.33 11.73 -5.17
N PRO A 184 19.09 12.60 -5.88
CA PRO A 184 20.54 12.55 -5.81
C PRO A 184 21.02 12.81 -4.38
N PRO A 185 22.03 12.07 -3.89
CA PRO A 185 22.50 12.20 -2.52
C PRO A 185 23.01 13.61 -2.25
N GLY A 186 22.57 14.19 -1.13
CA GLY A 186 23.00 15.53 -0.72
C GLY A 186 22.32 16.69 -1.45
N VAL A 187 21.25 16.44 -2.21
CA VAL A 187 20.48 17.48 -2.89
C VAL A 187 19.22 17.82 -2.08
N PRO A 188 19.15 18.98 -1.39
CA PRO A 188 18.06 19.27 -0.46
C PRO A 188 16.67 19.37 -1.10
N ARG A 189 16.60 19.75 -2.39
CA ARG A 189 15.34 20.00 -3.09
C ARG A 189 14.34 18.84 -3.11
N CYS A 190 14.80 17.61 -2.87
CA CYS A 190 14.00 16.40 -2.85
C CYS A 190 14.14 15.61 -1.54
N CYS A 191 14.64 16.28 -0.49
CA CYS A 191 14.77 15.71 0.85
C CYS A 191 13.99 16.53 1.87
N GLU A 192 13.63 15.85 2.96
CA GLU A 192 13.00 16.43 4.13
C GLU A 192 13.96 16.42 5.33
N GLY A 193 13.72 17.28 6.31
CA GLY A 193 14.65 17.48 7.42
C GLY A 193 15.90 18.27 7.04
N ASN A 194 15.83 19.07 5.98
CA ASN A 194 16.96 19.88 5.54
C ASN A 194 17.23 21.00 6.54
N PHE A 195 18.50 21.40 6.66
CA PHE A 195 18.89 22.46 7.59
C PHE A 195 20.07 23.29 7.05
N CYS A 196 20.16 24.53 7.54
CA CYS A 196 21.22 25.45 7.15
C CYS A 196 22.48 25.28 8.02
N SER A 197 23.65 25.22 7.39
CA SER A 197 24.95 25.23 8.08
C SER A 197 26.03 25.94 7.26
N MET A 198 27.22 26.15 7.83
CA MET A 198 28.33 26.71 7.04
C MET A 198 28.64 25.79 5.85
N PRO A 199 29.01 26.32 4.67
CA PRO A 199 29.44 25.50 3.55
C PRO A 199 30.77 24.79 3.86
N GLY A 200 31.10 23.76 3.10
CA GLY A 200 32.44 23.15 3.11
C GLY A 200 32.55 21.77 3.78
N CYS A 201 31.45 21.23 4.33
CA CYS A 201 31.42 19.87 4.86
C CYS A 201 30.90 18.87 3.84
N ALA A 202 31.04 17.58 4.17
CA ALA A 202 30.34 16.51 3.45
C ALA A 202 28.84 16.81 3.38
N THR A 203 28.20 16.46 2.27
CA THR A 203 26.80 16.79 1.96
C THR A 203 25.79 16.17 2.92
N THR A 204 26.18 15.09 3.63
CA THR A 204 25.35 14.44 4.64
C THR A 204 25.86 14.78 6.03
N SER A 205 24.93 15.22 6.89
CA SER A 205 25.21 15.48 8.30
C SER A 205 25.21 14.19 9.12
N PRO A 206 26.11 14.03 10.11
CA PRO A 206 26.06 12.93 11.07
C PRO A 206 25.05 13.20 12.21
N THR A 207 24.19 14.22 12.08
CA THR A 207 23.10 14.45 13.04
C THR A 207 22.16 13.25 13.06
N GLY A 208 21.66 12.90 14.24
CA GLY A 208 20.73 11.79 14.40
C GLY A 208 19.39 12.00 13.70
N CYS A 209 18.64 10.91 13.55
CA CYS A 209 17.39 10.88 12.79
C CYS A 209 16.28 11.78 13.39
N MET A 210 16.37 12.16 14.66
CA MET A 210 15.44 13.11 15.28
C MET A 210 15.49 14.51 14.67
N MET A 211 16.50 14.82 13.86
CA MET A 211 16.59 16.08 13.12
C MET A 211 16.50 15.90 11.61
N THR A 212 17.06 14.82 11.09
CA THR A 212 17.20 14.60 9.64
C THR A 212 16.20 13.60 9.08
N GLY A 213 15.44 12.92 9.94
CA GLY A 213 14.55 11.83 9.59
C GLY A 213 15.32 10.55 9.23
N CYS A 214 14.62 9.62 8.57
CA CYS A 214 15.16 8.33 8.17
C CYS A 214 14.88 8.03 6.69
N PRO A 215 15.74 7.22 6.05
CA PRO A 215 15.44 6.70 4.72
C PRO A 215 14.16 5.83 4.76
N SER A 216 13.53 5.65 3.60
CA SER A 216 12.34 4.79 3.46
C SER A 216 12.53 3.43 4.12
N GLY A 217 11.47 2.90 4.73
CA GLY A 217 11.51 1.59 5.40
C GLY A 217 12.34 1.54 6.69
N HIS A 218 12.71 2.70 7.24
CA HIS A 218 13.34 2.82 8.56
C HIS A 218 12.51 3.72 9.47
N THR A 219 12.58 3.46 10.77
CA THR A 219 12.00 4.29 11.82
C THR A 219 13.10 4.83 12.73
N CYS A 220 12.87 6.03 13.27
CA CYS A 220 13.80 6.69 14.18
C CYS A 220 13.57 6.21 15.61
N VAL A 221 14.62 5.66 16.24
CA VAL A 221 14.56 5.20 17.63
C VAL A 221 15.69 5.82 18.44
N ILE A 222 15.43 6.10 19.72
CA ILE A 222 16.47 6.49 20.68
C ILE A 222 17.14 5.21 21.18
N LYS A 223 18.04 4.69 20.36
CA LYS A 223 18.88 3.53 20.65
C LYS A 223 20.25 3.86 20.04
N ASP A 224 21.30 3.74 20.83
CA ASP A 224 22.66 4.18 20.47
C ASP A 224 22.87 5.70 20.46
N CYS A 225 24.14 6.10 20.47
CA CYS A 225 24.53 7.50 20.63
C CYS A 225 24.65 8.19 19.27
N ALA A 226 23.67 9.02 18.96
CA ALA A 226 23.73 9.96 17.85
C ALA A 226 23.51 11.39 18.37
N PRO A 227 24.24 12.38 17.81
CA PRO A 227 24.15 13.76 18.26
C PRO A 227 22.80 14.39 17.87
N THR A 228 22.26 15.23 18.74
CA THR A 228 21.04 16.00 18.47
C THR A 228 21.28 17.17 17.51
N SER A 229 22.51 17.67 17.40
CA SER A 229 22.82 18.75 16.48
C SER A 229 24.27 18.72 16.00
N CYS A 230 24.45 19.07 14.73
CA CYS A 230 25.76 19.27 14.13
C CYS A 230 25.82 20.61 13.40
N ARG A 231 27.00 21.25 13.45
CA ARG A 231 27.33 22.43 12.67
C ARG A 231 28.56 22.13 11.82
N CYS A 232 28.51 22.52 10.56
CA CYS A 232 29.67 22.41 9.71
C CYS A 232 30.73 23.42 10.16
N ASP A 233 31.98 22.98 10.31
CA ASP A 233 33.16 23.84 10.34
C ASP A 233 33.71 23.94 8.92
N GLY A 234 33.30 24.98 8.19
CA GLY A 234 33.64 25.15 6.78
C GLY A 234 35.13 25.34 6.48
N VAL A 235 35.92 25.75 7.48
CA VAL A 235 37.37 25.93 7.33
C VAL A 235 38.08 24.58 7.45
N ALA A 236 37.69 23.77 8.44
CA ALA A 236 38.27 22.44 8.64
C ALA A 236 37.62 21.36 7.74
N GLY A 237 36.46 21.66 7.14
CA GLY A 237 35.69 20.71 6.34
C GLY A 237 35.09 19.56 7.15
N ILE A 238 34.85 19.76 8.45
CA ILE A 238 34.38 18.71 9.37
C ILE A 238 33.10 19.12 10.08
N TRP A 239 32.26 18.13 10.39
CA TRP A 239 31.10 18.33 11.25
C TRP A 239 31.52 18.41 12.72
N ARG A 240 31.07 19.45 13.41
CA ARG A 240 31.15 19.59 14.87
C ARG A 240 29.78 19.34 15.47
N CYS A 241 29.66 18.26 16.22
CA CYS A 241 28.39 17.81 16.78
C CYS A 241 28.39 17.90 18.30
N THR A 242 27.18 17.97 18.86
CA THR A 242 26.97 17.74 20.28
C THR A 242 27.39 16.31 20.67
N SER A 243 27.76 16.12 21.93
CA SER A 243 28.10 14.78 22.46
C SER A 243 26.92 14.13 23.17
N ASP A 244 25.70 14.61 22.91
CA ASP A 244 24.48 14.01 23.42
C ASP A 244 24.10 12.79 22.58
N CYS A 245 23.33 11.89 23.18
CA CYS A 245 22.94 10.61 22.58
C CYS A 245 21.44 10.57 22.24
N ASP A 246 20.78 11.73 22.20
CA ASP A 246 19.33 11.85 22.04
C ASP A 246 18.93 12.10 20.59
N GLY A 247 19.89 12.14 19.65
CA GLY A 247 19.63 12.33 18.23
C GLY A 247 18.94 11.14 17.56
N GLY A 248 19.03 9.94 18.16
CA GLY A 248 18.43 8.72 17.64
C GLY A 248 19.10 8.17 16.37
N VAL A 249 18.81 6.89 16.08
CA VAL A 249 19.31 6.17 14.91
C VAL A 249 18.17 5.57 14.10
N CYS A 250 18.40 5.43 12.80
CA CYS A 250 17.45 4.76 11.90
C CYS A 250 17.60 3.25 12.02
N VAL A 251 16.50 2.57 12.31
CA VAL A 251 16.42 1.09 12.32
C VAL A 251 15.36 0.63 11.33
N PRO A 252 15.52 -0.53 10.67
CA PRO A 252 14.48 -1.07 9.80
C PRO A 252 13.15 -1.24 10.52
N VAL A 253 12.05 -0.86 9.86
CA VAL A 253 10.70 -1.14 10.35
C VAL A 253 10.47 -2.65 10.23
N ARG A 254 10.04 -3.31 11.32
CA ARG A 254 9.76 -4.76 11.34
C ARG A 254 8.30 -5.06 11.06
#